data_AF-K9ZZ98-F1
#
_entry.id   AF-K9ZZ98-F1
#
_cell.length_a   1.000
_cell.length_b   1.000
_cell.length_c   1.000
_cell.angle_alpha   90.00
_cell.angle_beta   90.00
_cell.angle_gamma   90.00
#
_symmetry.space_group_name_H-M   'P 1'
#
loop_
_entity.id
_entity.type
_entity.pdbx_description
1 polymer ?
#
loop_
_entity_poly.entity_id
_entity_poly.type
_entity_poly.pdbx_seq_one_letter_code
_entity_poly.pdbx_strand_id
1 'polypeptide(L)' 'MTVNEQIKEAVREQMFRKRLNQSEVARQLNLTPQALSKTLRRGEMPETWGRLLELLDLELIAVPKERQQ' A
#
# COMPACT_ATOMS: atom_id res chain seq x y z
N MET A 1 1.69 -12.09 -11.51
CA MET A 1 1.24 -10.92 -10.74
C MET A 1 2.11 -9.73 -11.08
N THR A 2 1.51 -8.57 -11.28
CA THR A 2 2.26 -7.31 -11.43
C THR A 2 2.81 -6.86 -10.08
N VAL A 3 3.89 -6.07 -10.07
CA VAL A 3 4.45 -5.45 -8.84
C VAL A 3 3.36 -4.70 -8.06
N ASN A 4 2.42 -4.07 -8.76
CA ASN A 4 1.27 -3.39 -8.15
C ASN A 4 0.28 -4.33 -7.46
N GLU A 5 0.15 -5.58 -7.89
CA GLU A 5 -0.73 -6.57 -7.24
C GLU A 5 -0.09 -7.09 -5.96
N GLN A 6 1.20 -7.41 -5.99
CA GLN A 6 1.96 -7.88 -4.82
C GLN A 6 1.96 -6.84 -3.70
N ILE A 7 2.18 -5.57 -4.05
CA ILE A 7 2.14 -4.46 -3.09
C ILE A 7 0.73 -4.33 -2.46
N LYS A 8 -0.33 -4.42 -3.26
CA LYS A 8 -1.71 -4.31 -2.76
C LYS A 8 -2.07 -5.46 -1.84
N GLU A 9 -1.61 -6.67 -2.14
CA GLU A 9 -1.84 -7.85 -1.32
C GLU A 9 -1.12 -7.73 0.03
N ALA A 10 0.15 -7.34 0.03
CA ALA A 10 0.92 -7.10 1.25
C ALA A 10 0.26 -6.03 2.16
N VAL A 11 -0.21 -4.92 1.58
CA VAL A 11 -0.94 -3.89 2.35
C VAL A 11 -2.21 -4.45 2.98
N ARG A 12 -3.01 -5.22 2.22
CA ARG A 12 -4.25 -5.82 2.73
C ARG A 12 -4.00 -6.80 3.86
N GLU A 13 -2.99 -7.65 3.70
CA GLU A 13 -2.60 -8.62 4.72
C GLU A 13 -2.19 -7.94 6.02
N GLN A 14 -1.46 -6.82 5.93
CA GLN A 14 -0.98 -6.10 7.10
C GLN A 14 -2.07 -5.29 7.80
N MET A 15 -2.98 -4.70 7.04
CA MET A 15 -4.20 -4.12 7.61
C MET A 15 -4.99 -5.16 8.39
N PHE A 16 -5.13 -6.38 7.84
CA PHE A 16 -5.80 -7.47 8.53
C PHE A 16 -5.08 -7.89 9.82
N ARG A 17 -3.75 -8.07 9.77
CA ARG A 17 -2.92 -8.40 10.94
C ARG A 17 -3.00 -7.35 12.05
N LYS A 18 -3.02 -6.06 11.70
CA LYS A 18 -3.13 -4.93 12.64
C LYS A 18 -4.57 -4.62 13.07
N ARG A 19 -5.56 -5.37 12.57
CA ARG A 19 -7.01 -5.13 12.79
C ARG A 19 -7.45 -3.72 12.41
N LEU A 20 -6.84 -3.16 11.37
CA LEU A 20 -7.18 -1.84 10.84
C LEU A 20 -8.06 -1.97 9.61
N ASN A 21 -9.16 -1.23 9.57
CA ASN A 21 -9.97 -1.08 8.36
C ASN A 21 -9.53 0.14 7.53
N GLN A 22 -10.00 0.23 6.29
CA GLN A 22 -9.60 1.30 5.35
C GLN A 22 -9.95 2.71 5.86
N SER A 23 -11.04 2.86 6.61
CA SER A 23 -11.45 4.16 7.17
C SER A 23 -10.52 4.60 8.29
N GLU A 24 -10.04 3.66 9.11
CA GLU A 24 -9.07 3.94 10.18
C GLU A 24 -7.71 4.32 9.62
N VAL A 25 -7.24 3.60 8.59
CA VAL A 25 -6.00 3.92 7.88
C VAL A 25 -6.10 5.28 7.20
N ALA A 26 -7.22 5.58 6.52
CA ALA A 26 -7.44 6.88 5.90
C ALA A 26 -7.40 8.02 6.94
N ARG A 27 -8.06 7.83 8.09
CA ARG A 27 -8.06 8.80 9.19
C ARG A 27 -6.66 9.02 9.76
N GLN A 28 -5.90 7.97 10.00
CA GLN A 28 -4.53 8.08 10.54
C GLN A 28 -3.56 8.75 9.58
N LEU A 29 -3.80 8.64 8.27
CA LEU A 29 -3.00 9.30 7.23
C LEU A 29 -3.49 10.72 6.89
N ASN A 30 -4.52 11.24 7.58
CA ASN A 30 -5.22 12.49 7.24
C ASN A 30 -5.69 12.51 5.77
N LEU A 31 -6.15 11.36 5.27
CA LEU A 31 -6.68 11.18 3.93
C LEU A 31 -8.19 10.95 3.98
N THR A 32 -8.88 11.35 2.90
CA THR A 32 -10.25 10.88 2.69
C THR A 32 -10.23 9.41 2.25
N PRO A 33 -11.25 8.59 2.58
CA PRO A 33 -11.33 7.20 2.12
C PRO A 33 -11.25 7.05 0.58
N GLN A 34 -11.71 8.07 -0.14
CA GLN A 34 -11.65 8.17 -1.60
C GLN A 34 -10.20 8.37 -2.10
N ALA A 35 -9.39 9.17 -1.41
CA ALA A 35 -7.97 9.34 -1.72
C ALA A 35 -7.17 8.06 -1.45
N LEU A 36 -7.49 7.35 -0.37
CA LEU A 36 -6.89 6.03 -0.09
C LEU A 36 -7.28 5.00 -1.17
N SER A 37 -8.56 4.94 -1.55
CA SER A 37 -9.05 4.04 -2.61
C SER A 37 -8.39 4.35 -3.97
N LYS A 38 -8.18 5.63 -4.31
CA LYS A 38 -7.45 6.03 -5.52
C LYS A 38 -5.99 5.58 -5.48
N THR A 39 -5.31 5.73 -4.34
CA THR A 39 -3.92 5.28 -4.11
C THR A 39 -3.79 3.77 -4.30
N LEU A 40 -4.77 3.00 -3.82
CA LEU A 40 -4.80 1.54 -4.00
C LEU A 40 -5.20 1.11 -5.43
N ARG A 41 -5.72 2.01 -6.28
CA ARG A 41 -6.20 1.69 -7.63
C ARG A 41 -5.23 2.09 -8.73
N ARG A 42 -4.66 3.31 -8.69
CA ARG A 42 -3.76 3.82 -9.74
C ARG A 42 -2.32 3.40 -9.44
N GLY A 43 -1.68 2.73 -10.39
CA GLY A 43 -0.33 2.16 -10.29
C GLY A 43 0.82 3.17 -10.34
N GLU A 44 0.55 4.45 -10.12
CA GLU A 44 1.56 5.46 -9.86
C GLU A 44 1.72 5.51 -8.34
N MET A 45 2.93 5.36 -7.83
CA MET A 45 3.21 5.39 -6.40
C MET A 45 3.18 6.84 -5.90
N PRO A 46 2.09 7.34 -5.26
CA PRO A 46 2.07 8.70 -4.77
C PRO A 46 2.91 8.80 -3.48
N GLU A 47 3.28 10.02 -3.09
CA GLU A 47 4.00 10.31 -1.84
C GLU A 47 3.33 9.69 -0.58
N THR A 48 2.03 9.42 -0.67
CA THR A 48 1.24 8.78 0.39
C THR A 48 1.62 7.33 0.67
N TRP A 49 2.33 6.63 -0.23
CA TRP A 49 2.83 5.28 0.04
C TRP A 49 3.88 5.26 1.13
N GLY A 50 4.80 6.24 1.16
CA GLY A 50 5.82 6.29 2.22
C GLY A 50 5.18 6.33 3.60
N ARG A 51 4.21 7.22 3.79
CA ARG A 51 3.46 7.34 5.06
C ARG A 51 2.62 6.10 5.38
N LEU A 52 2.02 5.48 4.36
CA LEU A 52 1.24 4.25 4.53
C LEU A 52 2.12 3.08 4.97
N LEU A 53 3.31 2.95 4.39
CA LEU A 53 4.27 1.91 4.70
C LEU A 53 4.80 2.09 6.12
N GLU A 54 5.23 3.30 6.49
CA GLU A 54 5.63 3.64 7.86
C GLU A 54 4.54 3.29 8.88
N LEU A 55 3.28 3.70 8.62
CA LEU A 55 2.15 3.40 9.51
C LEU A 55 1.91 1.90 9.69
N LEU A 56 2.12 1.13 8.62
CA LEU A 56 1.91 -0.30 8.61
C LEU A 56 3.15 -1.09 9.04
N ASP A 57 4.22 -0.43 9.50
CA ASP A 57 5.52 -1.05 9.78
C ASP A 57 6.00 -1.91 8.60
N LEU A 58 5.83 -1.38 7.39
CA LEU A 58 6.22 -2.02 6.14
C LEU A 58 7.38 -1.28 5.49
N GLU A 59 8.21 -2.04 4.81
CA GLU A 59 9.31 -1.53 4.00
C GLU A 59 9.06 -1.88 2.53
N LEU A 60 9.27 -0.92 1.62
CA LEU A 60 9.23 -1.18 0.18
C LEU A 60 10.62 -1.57 -0.29
N ILE A 61 10.79 -2.82 -0.68
CA ILE A 61 12.02 -3.29 -1.32
C ILE A 61 11.87 -3.32 -2.84
N ALA A 62 12.79 -2.67 -3.57
CA ALA A 62 12.87 -2.77 -5.02
C ALA A 62 13.56 -4.07 -5.40
N VAL A 63 12.81 -5.04 -5.94
CA VAL A 63 13.37 -6.31 -6.41
C VAL A 63 13.78 -6.16 -7.88
N PRO A 64 15.03 -6.48 -8.27
CA PRO A 64 15.43 -6.51 -9.67
C PRO A 64 14.51 -7.43 -10.45
N LYS A 65 14.04 -6.98 -11.63
CA LYS A 65 13.39 -7.90 -12.56
C LYS A 65 14.45 -8.89 -13.02
N GLU A 66 14.39 -10.13 -12.57
CA GLU A 66 15.05 -11.21 -13.28
C GLU A 66 14.60 -11.11 -14.74
N ARG A 67 15.55 -10.96 -15.67
CA ARG A 67 15.23 -11.02 -17.10
C ARG A 67 14.55 -12.36 -17.32
N GLN A 68 13.23 -12.35 -17.48
CA GLN A 68 12.48 -13.51 -17.90
C GLN A 68 13.05 -13.90 -19.27
N GLN A 69 13.84 -14.97 -19.28
CA GLN A 69 14.16 -15.73 -20.50
C GLN A 69 13.02 -16.72 -20.74
#